data_AF-A0A8S4S7D8-F1
#
_entry.id   AF-A0A8S4S7D8-F1
#
_cell.length_a   1.000
_cell.length_b   1.000
_cell.length_c   1.000
_cell.angle_alpha   90.00
_cell.angle_beta   90.00
_cell.angle_gamma   90.00
#
_symmetry.space_group_name_H-M   'P 1'
#
loop_
_entity.id
_entity.type
_entity.pdbx_description
1 polymer ?
#
loop_
_entity_poly.entity_id
_entity_poly.type
_entity_poly.pdbx_seq_one_letter_code
_entity_poly.pdbx_strand_id
1 'polypeptide(L)'
;MIRVHKVSYKTEVHQFSDAQLPITAESPREMGERGRFREFYYWDSYWIIKGLLLSEMHATATGMVTNFLDIVDRYGFIPNGGRIYYLMRSQPPLLIPMVKLLMEDIGDIDFLKQHIGTMDKEFDFWIKNHTVEVDYNGRKSIIPVDLNAFMCWNAQLMAEFHELLENFEKAKYYKMMHAKFKEAIEHVLWHEDVGAWLDFNLESGRRRDYFYPSNIVPLWTGCYDVERSDYYVNRVINYLEKVKYDATIFGGFGGGGEYVVQKGFGWTNGVVMALLNLYGAWEGDNYIPEDRYPASISYISALSTLRALAQK
;
A
#
# COMPACT_ATOMS: atom_id res chain seq x y z
N MET A 1 -13.45 -11.19 -6.14
CA MET A 1 -13.39 -11.19 -4.66
C MET A 1 -13.20 -9.74 -4.23
N ILE A 2 -14.19 -9.12 -3.60
CA ILE A 2 -14.20 -7.67 -3.38
C ILE A 2 -14.15 -7.39 -1.87
N ARG A 3 -13.23 -6.55 -1.39
CA ARG A 3 -12.92 -6.43 0.05
C ARG A 3 -13.50 -5.21 0.70
N VAL A 4 -13.98 -5.40 1.92
CA VAL A 4 -14.69 -4.38 2.68
C VAL A 4 -13.88 -4.02 3.92
N HIS A 5 -13.84 -2.74 4.28
CA HIS A 5 -13.33 -2.32 5.59
C HIS A 5 -14.26 -2.79 6.71
N LYS A 6 -13.75 -3.63 7.61
CA LYS A 6 -14.34 -3.82 8.93
C LYS A 6 -13.26 -4.17 9.95
N VAL A 7 -12.99 -3.28 10.91
CA VAL A 7 -12.40 -3.72 12.18
C VAL A 7 -13.00 -2.99 13.38
N SER A 8 -13.81 -3.74 14.13
CA SER A 8 -13.91 -3.64 15.58
C SER A 8 -14.06 -5.06 16.09
N TYR A 9 -13.01 -5.58 16.72
CA TYR A 9 -13.06 -6.84 17.46
C TYR A 9 -13.29 -6.51 18.93
N LYS A 10 -14.41 -6.97 19.50
CA LYS A 10 -14.63 -6.89 20.95
C LYS A 10 -13.87 -8.03 21.61
N THR A 11 -12.72 -7.70 22.15
CA THR A 11 -12.13 -8.47 23.26
C THR A 11 -12.00 -7.49 24.42
N GLU A 12 -12.49 -7.86 25.60
CA GLU A 12 -12.46 -7.02 26.80
C GLU A 12 -11.00 -6.78 27.24
N VAL A 13 -10.38 -5.71 26.74
CA VAL A 13 -9.04 -5.27 27.18
C VAL A 13 -9.24 -4.12 28.17
N HIS A 14 -9.83 -4.42 29.32
CA HIS A 14 -9.93 -3.49 30.45
C HIS A 14 -8.81 -3.75 31.45
N GLN A 15 -7.53 -3.56 31.06
CA GLN A 15 -6.44 -3.39 32.06
C GLN A 15 -5.06 -2.91 31.56
N PHE A 16 -4.79 -2.73 30.26
CA PHE A 16 -3.44 -2.36 29.77
C PHE A 16 -3.43 -1.16 28.80
N SER A 17 -3.85 0.02 29.27
CA SER A 17 -4.04 1.21 28.42
C SER A 17 -2.75 1.87 27.91
N ASP A 18 -1.56 1.56 28.45
CA ASP A 18 -0.31 2.25 28.10
C ASP A 18 0.85 1.34 27.67
N ALA A 19 0.62 0.04 27.53
CA ALA A 19 1.68 -0.90 27.16
C ALA A 19 2.04 -0.77 25.67
N GLN A 20 3.34 -0.61 25.39
CA GLN A 20 3.92 -0.57 24.05
C GLN A 20 4.08 -1.99 23.53
N LEU A 21 3.91 -2.19 22.21
CA LEU A 21 4.22 -3.48 21.60
C LEU A 21 5.72 -3.73 21.67
N PRO A 22 6.16 -4.97 21.92
CA PRO A 22 7.57 -5.29 22.03
C PRO A 22 8.27 -5.07 20.67
N ILE A 23 9.21 -4.13 20.65
CA ILE A 23 10.08 -3.80 19.51
C ILE A 23 11.49 -4.30 19.85
N THR A 24 12.14 -5.03 18.95
CA THR A 24 13.45 -5.66 19.16
C THR A 24 14.61 -4.81 18.65
N ALA A 25 14.37 -3.92 17.67
CA ALA A 25 15.33 -2.94 17.15
C ALA A 25 14.85 -1.49 17.34
N GLU A 26 15.77 -0.55 17.59
CA GLU A 26 15.41 0.87 17.75
C GLU A 26 14.76 1.44 16.48
N SER A 27 13.53 1.95 16.61
CA SER A 27 12.83 2.69 15.56
C SER A 27 12.94 4.19 15.79
N PRO A 28 13.17 5.03 14.75
CA PRO A 28 13.08 6.47 14.87
C PRO A 28 11.73 6.90 15.49
N ARG A 29 11.75 7.95 16.31
CA ARG A 29 10.51 8.50 16.86
C ARG A 29 9.78 9.28 15.78
N GLU A 30 8.56 8.89 15.48
CA GLU A 30 7.71 9.62 14.54
C GLU A 30 7.22 10.93 15.19
N MET A 31 7.52 12.08 14.59
CA MET A 31 7.03 13.38 15.08
C MET A 31 5.84 13.84 14.25
N GLY A 32 4.63 13.81 14.84
CA GLY A 32 3.49 14.55 14.32
C GLY A 32 3.60 16.05 14.60
N GLU A 33 2.71 16.87 14.02
CA GLU A 33 2.66 18.36 14.09
C GLU A 33 2.71 18.98 15.51
N ARG A 34 2.67 18.18 16.59
CA ARG A 34 2.79 18.61 17.99
C ARG A 34 3.84 17.85 18.82
N GLY A 35 4.71 17.03 18.22
CA GLY A 35 5.73 16.25 18.94
C GLY A 35 5.16 15.17 19.89
N ARG A 36 3.96 14.64 19.62
CA ARG A 36 3.20 13.78 20.54
C ARG A 36 3.34 12.27 20.35
N PHE A 37 3.92 11.79 19.25
CA PHE A 37 3.97 10.35 18.99
C PHE A 37 5.31 9.77 19.46
N ARG A 38 5.23 8.74 20.30
CA ARG A 38 6.38 7.96 20.79
C ARG A 38 6.33 6.51 20.29
N GLU A 39 5.45 6.22 19.33
CA GLU A 39 5.19 4.90 18.76
C GLU A 39 5.30 4.94 17.25
N PHE A 40 5.53 3.78 16.61
CA PHE A 40 5.42 3.64 15.16
C PHE A 40 3.97 3.79 14.71
N TYR A 41 3.78 4.25 13.46
CA TYR A 41 2.57 4.08 12.68
C TYR A 41 2.89 3.29 11.42
N TYR A 42 2.06 2.29 11.12
CA TYR A 42 2.41 1.26 10.14
C TYR A 42 2.61 1.83 8.72
N TRP A 43 1.65 2.60 8.20
CA TRP A 43 1.76 3.14 6.83
C TRP A 43 2.77 4.29 6.69
N ASP A 44 3.00 5.09 7.73
CA ASP A 44 3.97 6.19 7.76
C ASP A 44 5.40 5.63 7.67
N SER A 45 5.61 4.49 8.31
CA SER A 45 6.90 3.79 8.33
C SER A 45 7.40 3.41 6.93
N TYR A 46 6.54 3.25 5.92
CA TYR A 46 6.98 2.96 4.56
C TYR A 46 7.83 4.10 3.99
N TRP A 47 7.38 5.35 4.19
CA TRP A 47 8.10 6.55 3.72
C TRP A 47 9.37 6.80 4.54
N ILE A 48 9.32 6.49 5.84
CA ILE A 48 10.49 6.57 6.73
C ILE A 48 11.56 5.59 6.27
N ILE A 49 11.20 4.31 6.05
CA ILE A 49 12.12 3.27 5.56
C ILE A 49 12.72 3.70 4.23
N LYS A 50 11.92 4.20 3.28
CA LYS A 50 12.44 4.71 2.00
C LYS A 50 13.46 5.84 2.19
N GLY A 51 13.19 6.80 3.08
CA GLY A 51 14.11 7.89 3.40
C GLY A 51 15.39 7.43 4.11
N LEU A 52 15.29 6.43 5.00
CA LEU A 52 16.43 5.83 5.67
C LEU A 52 17.37 5.14 4.69
N LEU A 53 16.84 4.37 3.73
CA LEU A 53 17.64 3.71 2.70
C LEU A 53 18.35 4.73 1.80
N LEU A 54 17.65 5.79 1.38
CA LEU A 54 18.28 6.92 0.66
C LEU A 54 19.38 7.64 1.46
N SER A 55 19.36 7.50 2.79
CA SER A 55 20.36 8.06 3.70
C SER A 55 21.41 7.02 4.12
N GLU A 56 21.46 5.87 3.45
CA GLU A 56 22.37 4.74 3.72
C GLU A 56 22.23 4.15 5.14
N MET A 57 21.09 4.40 5.80
CA MET A 57 20.79 3.90 7.15
C MET A 57 20.20 2.48 7.10
N HIS A 58 20.87 1.56 6.40
CA HIS A 58 20.38 0.20 6.13
C HIS A 58 20.04 -0.57 7.41
N ALA A 59 20.89 -0.49 8.44
CA ALA A 59 20.68 -1.21 9.70
C ALA A 59 19.38 -0.77 10.41
N THR A 60 19.08 0.53 10.41
CA THR A 60 17.85 1.06 11.01
C THR A 60 16.63 0.66 10.19
N ALA A 61 16.71 0.76 8.86
CA ALA A 61 15.63 0.37 7.96
C ALA A 61 15.29 -1.14 8.11
N THR A 62 16.30 -2.01 8.09
CA THR A 62 16.14 -3.45 8.32
C THR A 62 15.58 -3.73 9.71
N GLY A 63 16.08 -3.06 10.75
CA GLY A 63 15.55 -3.19 12.11
C GLY A 63 14.06 -2.86 12.21
N MET A 64 13.61 -1.78 11.57
CA MET A 64 12.19 -1.42 11.52
C MET A 64 11.33 -2.49 10.85
N VAL A 65 11.77 -3.04 9.70
CA VAL A 65 11.04 -4.11 9.00
C VAL A 65 11.01 -5.39 9.83
N THR A 66 12.12 -5.77 10.48
CA THR A 66 12.18 -6.92 11.39
C THR A 66 11.20 -6.78 12.54
N ASN A 67 11.07 -5.58 13.13
CA ASN A 67 10.07 -5.34 14.18
C ASN A 67 8.64 -5.61 13.70
N PHE A 68 8.32 -5.20 12.47
CA PHE A 68 7.00 -5.45 11.89
C PHE A 68 6.77 -6.94 11.60
N LEU A 69 7.77 -7.64 11.11
CA LEU A 69 7.73 -9.10 10.94
C LEU A 69 7.48 -9.81 12.28
N ASP A 70 8.20 -9.43 13.33
CA ASP A 70 8.00 -9.97 14.69
C ASP A 70 6.58 -9.72 15.23
N ILE A 71 5.97 -8.59 14.86
CA ILE A 71 4.59 -8.26 15.21
C ILE A 71 3.61 -9.17 14.46
N VAL A 72 3.80 -9.39 13.16
CA VAL A 72 2.99 -10.34 12.38
C VAL A 72 3.14 -11.75 12.92
N ASP A 73 4.34 -12.16 13.32
CA ASP A 73 4.53 -13.50 13.88
C ASP A 73 3.78 -13.69 15.20
N ARG A 74 3.68 -12.64 16.03
CA ARG A 74 2.95 -12.69 17.30
C ARG A 74 1.44 -12.55 17.14
N TYR A 75 0.98 -11.63 16.31
CA TYR A 75 -0.43 -11.20 16.28
C TYR A 75 -1.15 -11.55 14.98
N GLY A 76 -0.42 -11.98 13.94
CA GLY A 76 -0.93 -12.29 12.60
C GLY A 76 -1.08 -11.08 11.68
N PHE A 77 -0.95 -9.86 12.20
CA PHE A 77 -1.04 -8.60 11.46
C PHE A 77 -0.34 -7.47 12.21
N ILE A 78 -0.09 -6.35 11.53
CA ILE A 78 0.46 -5.15 12.15
C ILE A 78 -0.68 -4.21 12.56
N PRO A 79 -0.82 -3.85 13.84
CA PRO A 79 -1.82 -2.88 14.27
C PRO A 79 -1.46 -1.47 13.80
N ASN A 80 -2.44 -0.57 13.83
CA ASN A 80 -2.30 0.82 13.38
C ASN A 80 -1.05 1.51 13.96
N GLY A 81 -0.81 1.33 15.27
CA GLY A 81 0.41 1.79 15.91
C GLY A 81 0.88 0.90 17.05
N GLY A 82 2.05 1.21 17.61
CA GLY A 82 2.79 0.39 18.57
C GLY A 82 2.22 0.24 19.99
N ARG A 83 0.90 0.22 20.17
CA ARG A 83 0.25 0.07 21.50
C ARG A 83 -0.76 -1.08 21.52
N ILE A 84 -0.91 -1.73 22.67
CA ILE A 84 -1.82 -2.88 22.84
C ILE A 84 -3.28 -2.54 22.49
N TYR A 85 -3.76 -1.33 22.78
CA TYR A 85 -5.14 -0.95 22.41
C TYR A 85 -5.36 -0.77 20.90
N TYR A 86 -4.30 -0.72 20.08
CA TYR A 86 -4.42 -0.73 18.62
C TYR A 86 -4.61 -2.13 18.04
N LEU A 87 -4.56 -3.21 18.83
CA LEU A 87 -4.85 -4.58 18.36
C LEU A 87 -6.29 -4.76 17.80
N MET A 88 -7.13 -3.73 17.88
CA MET A 88 -8.46 -3.73 17.28
C MET A 88 -8.51 -3.02 15.91
N ARG A 89 -7.39 -2.49 15.37
CA ARG A 89 -7.36 -1.73 14.11
C ARG A 89 -6.02 -1.87 13.40
N SER A 90 -6.03 -1.98 12.08
CA SER A 90 -4.83 -1.93 11.24
C SER A 90 -4.84 -0.68 10.36
N GLN A 91 -3.74 -0.43 9.66
CA GLN A 91 -3.59 0.50 8.54
C GLN A 91 -3.34 -0.26 7.24
N PRO A 92 -3.29 0.40 6.06
CA PRO A 92 -2.99 -0.25 4.79
C PRO A 92 -1.74 -1.15 4.85
N PRO A 93 -1.79 -2.38 4.32
CA PRO A 93 -0.74 -3.37 4.51
C PRO A 93 0.46 -3.11 3.60
N LEU A 94 1.49 -2.48 4.15
CA LEU A 94 2.69 -2.06 3.43
C LEU A 94 3.96 -2.83 3.80
N LEU A 95 3.89 -3.86 4.65
CA LEU A 95 5.05 -4.67 5.04
C LEU A 95 5.76 -5.29 3.84
N ILE A 96 4.99 -5.91 2.94
CA ILE A 96 5.54 -6.56 1.74
C ILE A 96 6.24 -5.51 0.83
N PRO A 97 5.65 -4.32 0.56
CA PRO A 97 6.34 -3.19 -0.05
C PRO A 97 7.59 -2.71 0.70
N MET A 98 7.60 -2.69 2.04
CA MET A 98 8.80 -2.32 2.81
C MET A 98 9.91 -3.34 2.61
N VAL A 99 9.59 -4.65 2.61
CA VAL A 99 10.56 -5.71 2.29
C VAL A 99 11.06 -5.52 0.85
N LYS A 100 10.19 -5.17 -0.10
CA LYS A 100 10.60 -4.85 -1.47
C LYS A 100 11.63 -3.73 -1.53
N LEU A 101 11.47 -2.65 -0.75
CA LEU A 101 12.47 -1.58 -0.65
C LEU A 101 13.83 -2.10 -0.17
N LEU A 102 13.85 -2.92 0.90
CA LEU A 102 15.09 -3.53 1.38
C LEU A 102 15.73 -4.44 0.33
N MET A 103 14.91 -5.20 -0.40
CA MET A 103 15.40 -6.11 -1.44
C MET A 103 16.02 -5.34 -2.62
N GLU A 104 15.45 -4.21 -3.03
CA GLU A 104 16.01 -3.37 -4.09
C GLU A 104 17.33 -2.71 -3.69
N ASP A 105 17.44 -2.30 -2.43
CA ASP A 105 18.58 -1.54 -1.93
C ASP A 105 19.74 -2.42 -1.46
N ILE A 106 19.43 -3.48 -0.69
CA ILE A 106 20.41 -4.34 -0.02
C ILE A 106 20.57 -5.69 -0.74
N GLY A 107 19.51 -6.24 -1.31
CA GLY A 107 19.55 -7.51 -2.05
C GLY A 107 19.70 -8.77 -1.19
N ASP A 108 19.34 -8.72 0.09
CA ASP A 108 19.49 -9.84 1.04
C ASP A 108 18.45 -10.95 0.81
N ILE A 109 18.83 -11.96 0.02
CA ILE A 109 17.98 -13.13 -0.29
C ILE A 109 17.73 -14.00 0.95
N ASP A 110 18.68 -14.08 1.88
CA ASP A 110 18.54 -14.91 3.08
C ASP A 110 17.52 -14.29 4.03
N PHE A 111 17.53 -12.96 4.17
CA PHE A 111 16.47 -12.22 4.88
C PHE A 111 15.09 -12.50 4.27
N LEU A 112 14.95 -12.43 2.94
CA LEU A 112 13.70 -12.76 2.27
C LEU A 112 13.27 -14.20 2.55
N LYS A 113 14.18 -15.16 2.43
CA LYS A 113 13.91 -16.59 2.67
C LYS A 113 13.49 -16.85 4.10
N GLN A 114 14.09 -16.18 5.07
CA GLN A 114 13.74 -16.29 6.49
C GLN A 114 12.32 -15.77 6.78
N HIS A 115 11.89 -14.72 6.08
CA HIS A 115 10.69 -13.96 6.43
C HIS A 115 9.50 -14.12 5.47
N ILE A 116 9.66 -14.84 4.36
CA ILE A 116 8.58 -15.08 3.38
C ILE A 116 7.33 -15.71 4.01
N GLY A 117 7.51 -16.63 4.99
CA GLY A 117 6.40 -17.26 5.70
C GLY A 117 5.62 -16.31 6.60
N THR A 118 6.30 -15.32 7.18
CA THR A 118 5.66 -14.25 7.97
C THR A 118 4.84 -13.34 7.06
N MET A 119 5.34 -12.99 5.87
CA MET A 119 4.57 -12.21 4.90
C MET A 119 3.36 -12.97 4.35
N ASP A 120 3.48 -14.29 4.11
CA ASP A 120 2.34 -15.15 3.79
C ASP A 120 1.24 -15.05 4.87
N LYS A 121 1.65 -15.04 6.15
CA LYS A 121 0.76 -14.98 7.31
C LYS A 121 -0.02 -13.67 7.37
N GLU A 122 0.62 -12.52 7.15
CA GLU A 122 -0.08 -11.24 7.12
C GLU A 122 -1.06 -11.20 5.94
N PHE A 123 -0.62 -11.61 4.75
CA PHE A 123 -1.49 -11.64 3.57
C PHE A 123 -2.74 -12.48 3.83
N ASP A 124 -2.56 -13.68 4.40
CA ASP A 124 -3.65 -14.59 4.77
C ASP A 124 -4.57 -14.00 5.85
N PHE A 125 -4.04 -13.25 6.81
CA PHE A 125 -4.86 -12.51 7.77
C PHE A 125 -5.81 -11.55 7.05
N TRP A 126 -5.31 -10.79 6.07
CA TRP A 126 -6.14 -9.89 5.28
C TRP A 126 -7.12 -10.64 4.37
N ILE A 127 -6.76 -11.83 3.84
CA ILE A 127 -7.72 -12.69 3.15
C ILE A 127 -8.86 -13.07 4.11
N LYS A 128 -8.55 -13.64 5.26
CA LYS A 128 -9.55 -14.29 6.14
C LYS A 128 -10.46 -13.28 6.84
N ASN A 129 -9.90 -12.15 7.27
CA ASN A 129 -10.60 -11.21 8.15
C ASN A 129 -11.26 -10.03 7.41
N HIS A 130 -10.91 -9.80 6.14
CA HIS A 130 -11.40 -8.66 5.36
C HIS A 130 -12.03 -9.05 4.01
N THR A 131 -12.28 -10.35 3.80
CA THR A 131 -13.09 -10.82 2.67
C THR A 131 -14.55 -10.88 3.08
N VAL A 132 -15.39 -10.13 2.38
CA VAL A 132 -16.84 -10.34 2.41
C VAL A 132 -17.20 -10.95 1.06
N GLU A 133 -17.63 -12.21 1.07
CA GLU A 133 -18.35 -12.76 -0.08
C GLU A 133 -19.69 -12.01 -0.16
N VAL A 134 -19.98 -11.44 -1.33
CA VAL A 134 -21.17 -10.61 -1.54
C VAL A 134 -22.37 -11.55 -1.64
N ASP A 135 -22.97 -11.88 -0.51
CA ASP A 135 -24.33 -12.40 -0.43
C ASP A 135 -25.22 -11.33 0.22
N TYR A 136 -26.26 -10.90 -0.50
CA TYR A 136 -26.98 -9.64 -0.30
C TYR A 136 -27.91 -9.71 0.93
N ASN A 137 -27.32 -9.66 2.14
CA ASN A 137 -28.03 -9.76 3.43
C ASN A 137 -27.85 -8.50 4.32
N GLY A 138 -28.13 -7.32 3.76
CA GLY A 138 -28.47 -6.12 4.54
C GLY A 138 -27.39 -5.52 5.46
N ARG A 139 -26.10 -5.80 5.24
CA ARG A 139 -24.99 -5.14 5.97
C ARG A 139 -24.41 -3.97 5.16
N LYS A 140 -24.20 -2.83 5.82
CA LYS A 140 -23.49 -1.68 5.23
C LYS A 140 -22.02 -2.04 5.05
N SER A 141 -21.55 -2.12 3.82
CA SER A 141 -20.19 -2.54 3.51
C SER A 141 -19.61 -1.65 2.41
N ILE A 142 -18.56 -0.90 2.76
CA ILE A 142 -17.80 -0.06 1.82
C ILE A 142 -16.59 -0.85 1.36
N ILE A 143 -16.42 -0.93 0.04
CA ILE A 143 -15.25 -1.50 -0.61
C ILE A 143 -14.28 -0.35 -0.89
N PRO A 144 -13.15 -0.27 -0.17
CA PRO A 144 -12.25 0.86 -0.30
C PRO A 144 -11.21 0.61 -1.40
N VAL A 145 -10.92 1.65 -2.19
CA VAL A 145 -9.98 1.58 -3.31
C VAL A 145 -8.58 1.25 -2.86
N ASP A 146 -8.09 1.96 -1.84
CA ASP A 146 -6.72 1.82 -1.34
C ASP A 146 -6.41 0.39 -0.87
N LEU A 147 -7.26 -0.20 -0.03
CA LEU A 147 -7.04 -1.56 0.49
C LEU A 147 -6.98 -2.59 -0.64
N ASN A 148 -7.87 -2.50 -1.62
CA ASN A 148 -7.88 -3.45 -2.74
C ASN A 148 -6.63 -3.25 -3.62
N ALA A 149 -6.21 -2.01 -3.85
CA ALA A 149 -4.99 -1.69 -4.59
C ALA A 149 -3.72 -2.20 -3.86
N PHE A 150 -3.60 -1.98 -2.55
CA PHE A 150 -2.46 -2.51 -1.78
C PHE A 150 -2.44 -4.02 -1.71
N MET A 151 -3.59 -4.66 -1.53
CA MET A 151 -3.64 -6.12 -1.55
C MET A 151 -3.33 -6.72 -2.92
N CYS A 152 -3.72 -6.03 -4.00
CA CYS A 152 -3.32 -6.37 -5.36
C CYS A 152 -1.80 -6.28 -5.54
N TRP A 153 -1.17 -5.20 -5.04
CA TRP A 153 0.28 -5.00 -5.11
C TRP A 153 1.02 -6.04 -4.28
N ASN A 154 0.56 -6.30 -3.05
CA ASN A 154 1.11 -7.33 -2.18
C ASN A 154 1.04 -8.71 -2.83
N ALA A 155 -0.06 -9.03 -3.52
CA ALA A 155 -0.16 -10.30 -4.24
C ALA A 155 0.88 -10.40 -5.37
N GLN A 156 1.14 -9.31 -6.09
CA GLN A 156 2.18 -9.28 -7.13
C GLN A 156 3.58 -9.47 -6.54
N LEU A 157 3.91 -8.71 -5.50
CA LEU A 157 5.21 -8.78 -4.84
C LEU A 157 5.46 -10.16 -4.21
N MET A 158 4.44 -10.75 -3.58
CA MET A 158 4.54 -12.12 -3.05
C MET A 158 4.74 -13.14 -4.16
N ALA A 159 4.11 -12.97 -5.33
CA ALA A 159 4.39 -13.83 -6.47
C ALA A 159 5.86 -13.73 -6.87
N GLU A 160 6.40 -12.51 -7.04
CA GLU A 160 7.80 -12.29 -7.40
C GLU A 160 8.77 -12.90 -6.38
N PHE A 161 8.52 -12.69 -5.09
CA PHE A 161 9.34 -13.23 -4.01
C PHE A 161 9.33 -14.76 -3.98
N HIS A 162 8.16 -15.38 -4.14
CA HIS A 162 8.07 -16.84 -4.20
C HIS A 162 8.73 -17.40 -5.47
N GLU A 163 8.67 -16.71 -6.62
CA GLU A 163 9.43 -17.13 -7.81
C GLU A 163 10.94 -17.03 -7.60
N LEU A 164 11.41 -15.96 -6.97
CA LEU A 164 12.82 -15.77 -6.66
C LEU A 164 13.36 -16.86 -5.71
N LEU A 165 12.52 -17.37 -4.82
CA LEU A 165 12.81 -18.48 -3.91
C LEU A 165 12.45 -19.85 -4.49
N GLU A 166 12.12 -19.93 -5.78
CA GLU A 166 11.76 -21.17 -6.50
C GLU A 166 10.53 -21.90 -5.95
N ASN A 167 9.66 -21.20 -5.21
CA ASN A 167 8.39 -21.71 -4.72
C ASN A 167 7.26 -21.43 -5.74
N PHE A 168 7.33 -22.12 -6.87
CA PHE A 168 6.45 -21.87 -8.02
C PHE A 168 4.95 -22.10 -7.74
N GLU A 169 4.61 -23.02 -6.84
CA GLU A 169 3.21 -23.27 -6.45
C GLU A 169 2.61 -22.07 -5.72
N LYS A 170 3.34 -21.51 -4.74
CA LYS A 170 2.91 -20.29 -4.05
C LYS A 170 2.91 -19.09 -4.99
N ALA A 171 3.94 -18.95 -5.83
CA ALA A 171 3.97 -17.90 -6.84
C ALA A 171 2.72 -17.92 -7.73
N LYS A 172 2.31 -19.09 -8.22
CA LYS A 172 1.10 -19.26 -9.03
C LYS A 172 -0.17 -18.86 -8.26
N TYR A 173 -0.28 -19.24 -6.99
CA TYR A 173 -1.39 -18.80 -6.13
C TYR A 173 -1.45 -17.27 -6.04
N TYR A 174 -0.33 -16.62 -5.79
CA TYR A 174 -0.26 -15.17 -5.66
C TYR A 174 -0.54 -14.44 -6.99
N LYS A 175 -0.07 -14.97 -8.13
CA LYS A 175 -0.45 -14.47 -9.47
C LYS A 175 -1.96 -14.53 -9.72
N MET A 176 -2.60 -15.65 -9.34
CA MET A 176 -4.06 -15.78 -9.43
C MET A 176 -4.76 -14.76 -8.54
N MET A 177 -4.28 -14.54 -7.31
CA MET A 177 -4.86 -13.55 -6.40
C MET A 177 -4.71 -12.13 -6.94
N HIS A 178 -3.53 -11.77 -7.46
CA HIS A 178 -3.28 -10.49 -8.11
C HIS A 178 -4.27 -10.25 -9.26
N ALA A 179 -4.43 -11.22 -10.17
CA ALA A 179 -5.38 -11.13 -11.28
C ALA A 179 -6.83 -10.89 -10.80
N LYS A 180 -7.27 -11.63 -9.78
CA LYS A 180 -8.60 -11.46 -9.18
C LYS A 180 -8.83 -10.07 -8.58
N PHE A 181 -7.80 -9.48 -7.97
CA PHE A 181 -7.91 -8.12 -7.46
C PHE A 181 -7.93 -7.09 -8.58
N LYS A 182 -7.07 -7.25 -9.58
CA LYS A 182 -7.01 -6.36 -10.74
C LYS A 182 -8.36 -6.30 -11.46
N GLU A 183 -8.97 -7.47 -11.69
CA GLU A 183 -10.32 -7.59 -12.25
C GLU A 183 -11.36 -6.90 -11.36
N ALA A 184 -11.31 -7.09 -10.04
CA ALA A 184 -12.24 -6.45 -9.11
C ALA A 184 -12.08 -4.92 -9.09
N ILE A 185 -10.85 -4.40 -9.09
CA ILE A 185 -10.56 -2.96 -9.14
C ILE A 185 -11.11 -2.36 -10.43
N GLU A 186 -10.88 -3.03 -11.56
CA GLU A 186 -11.37 -2.57 -12.86
C GLU A 186 -12.89 -2.57 -12.95
N HIS A 187 -13.55 -3.68 -12.61
CA HIS A 187 -14.99 -3.78 -12.87
C HIS A 187 -15.87 -3.12 -11.79
N VAL A 188 -15.37 -2.99 -10.56
CA VAL A 188 -16.18 -2.51 -9.43
C VAL A 188 -15.85 -1.06 -9.11
N LEU A 189 -14.55 -0.75 -9.06
CA LEU A 189 -14.07 0.50 -8.50
C LEU A 189 -13.83 1.55 -9.57
N TRP A 190 -13.43 1.18 -10.78
CA TRP A 190 -13.31 2.14 -11.88
C TRP A 190 -14.68 2.76 -12.20
N HIS A 191 -14.75 4.09 -12.16
CA HIS A 191 -15.93 4.83 -12.61
C HIS A 191 -15.62 5.51 -13.92
N GLU A 192 -16.17 4.95 -15.00
CA GLU A 192 -15.95 5.42 -16.36
C GLU A 192 -16.28 6.92 -16.50
N ASP A 193 -17.51 7.35 -16.23
CA ASP A 193 -17.88 8.77 -16.45
C ASP A 193 -17.07 9.79 -15.62
N VAL A 194 -16.66 9.40 -14.42
CA VAL A 194 -15.84 10.24 -13.53
C VAL A 194 -14.38 10.24 -13.95
N GLY A 195 -13.86 9.11 -14.43
CA GLY A 195 -12.46 8.93 -14.81
C GLY A 195 -11.52 8.64 -13.63
N ALA A 196 -12.03 8.03 -12.55
CA ALA A 196 -11.24 7.65 -11.38
C ALA A 196 -11.79 6.38 -10.71
N TRP A 197 -10.98 5.73 -9.86
CA TRP A 197 -11.47 4.63 -9.02
C TRP A 197 -12.16 5.20 -7.79
N LEU A 198 -13.39 4.77 -7.50
CA LEU A 198 -14.19 5.25 -6.37
C LEU A 198 -14.55 4.11 -5.41
N ASP A 199 -14.63 4.44 -4.12
CA ASP A 199 -15.12 3.50 -3.12
C ASP A 199 -16.55 3.08 -3.45
N PHE A 200 -16.84 1.78 -3.30
CA PHE A 200 -18.15 1.22 -3.62
C PHE A 200 -18.96 0.95 -2.35
N ASN A 201 -20.16 1.50 -2.25
CA ASN A 201 -21.09 1.18 -1.16
C ASN A 201 -22.05 0.08 -1.59
N LEU A 202 -21.92 -1.10 -0.95
CA LEU A 202 -22.74 -2.28 -1.22
C LEU A 202 -24.21 -2.11 -0.83
N GLU A 203 -24.54 -1.28 0.15
CA GLU A 203 -25.93 -1.09 0.59
C GLU A 203 -26.73 -0.28 -0.44
N SER A 204 -26.15 0.82 -0.92
CA SER A 204 -26.82 1.68 -1.89
C SER A 204 -26.64 1.20 -3.33
N GLY A 205 -25.71 0.27 -3.59
CA GLY A 205 -25.27 -0.08 -4.94
C GLY A 205 -24.68 1.12 -5.70
N ARG A 206 -24.19 2.11 -4.96
CA ARG A 206 -23.69 3.38 -5.51
C ARG A 206 -22.23 3.56 -5.13
N ARG A 207 -21.46 4.13 -6.04
CA ARG A 207 -20.12 4.63 -5.78
C ARG A 207 -20.20 5.93 -4.99
N ARG A 208 -19.16 6.25 -4.22
CA ARG A 208 -19.05 7.53 -3.51
C ARG A 208 -18.36 8.54 -4.41
N ASP A 209 -19.10 9.57 -4.83
CA ASP A 209 -18.60 10.61 -5.73
C ASP A 209 -17.77 11.70 -5.01
N TYR A 210 -17.22 11.39 -3.84
CA TYR A 210 -16.30 12.28 -3.11
C TYR A 210 -14.85 11.96 -3.49
N PHE A 211 -14.06 13.01 -3.65
CA PHE A 211 -12.63 12.86 -3.85
C PHE A 211 -11.91 12.44 -2.56
N TYR A 212 -11.05 11.45 -2.68
CA TYR A 212 -10.04 11.02 -1.73
C TYR A 212 -8.71 10.77 -2.47
N PRO A 213 -7.55 11.15 -1.92
CA PRO A 213 -6.25 10.78 -2.51
C PRO A 213 -6.05 9.26 -2.68
N SER A 214 -6.82 8.44 -1.96
CA SER A 214 -6.86 6.98 -2.13
C SER A 214 -7.42 6.54 -3.49
N ASN A 215 -8.23 7.36 -4.16
CA ASN A 215 -8.85 7.06 -5.46
C ASN A 215 -7.83 6.84 -6.57
N ILE A 216 -6.59 7.32 -6.41
CA ILE A 216 -5.53 7.23 -7.42
C ILE A 216 -4.41 6.25 -7.02
N VAL A 217 -4.54 5.56 -5.89
CA VAL A 217 -3.60 4.53 -5.44
C VAL A 217 -3.42 3.37 -6.44
N PRO A 218 -4.43 2.98 -7.24
CA PRO A 218 -4.22 2.01 -8.32
C PRO A 218 -3.09 2.42 -9.29
N LEU A 219 -2.95 3.72 -9.61
CA LEU A 219 -1.84 4.21 -10.44
C LEU A 219 -0.48 3.94 -9.77
N TRP A 220 -0.37 4.21 -8.47
CA TRP A 220 0.88 4.00 -7.74
C TRP A 220 1.26 2.51 -7.65
N THR A 221 0.26 1.66 -7.41
CA THR A 221 0.46 0.20 -7.22
C THR A 221 0.63 -0.56 -8.53
N GLY A 222 0.30 0.04 -9.68
CA GLY A 222 0.22 -0.66 -10.97
C GLY A 222 -0.99 -1.61 -11.05
N CYS A 223 -1.95 -1.49 -10.14
CA CYS A 223 -3.10 -2.38 -10.03
C CYS A 223 -4.29 -1.93 -10.88
N TYR A 224 -4.01 -1.74 -12.17
CA TYR A 224 -4.93 -1.41 -13.24
C TYR A 224 -4.38 -1.94 -14.55
N ASP A 225 -5.13 -1.85 -15.64
CA ASP A 225 -4.61 -2.26 -16.95
C ASP A 225 -3.49 -1.32 -17.45
N VAL A 226 -2.25 -1.66 -17.10
CA VAL A 226 -1.03 -0.91 -17.43
C VAL A 226 -0.78 -0.80 -18.95
N GLU A 227 -1.33 -1.69 -19.78
CA GLU A 227 -1.26 -1.56 -21.24
C GLU A 227 -2.07 -0.35 -21.74
N ARG A 228 -3.00 0.13 -20.93
CA ARG A 228 -3.82 1.31 -21.17
C ARG A 228 -3.45 2.46 -20.22
N SER A 229 -2.19 2.56 -19.78
CA SER A 229 -1.74 3.61 -18.85
C SER A 229 -2.14 5.01 -19.28
N ASP A 230 -1.92 5.38 -20.55
CA ASP A 230 -2.30 6.69 -21.09
C ASP A 230 -3.78 6.99 -20.89
N TYR A 231 -4.63 5.99 -21.08
CA TYR A 231 -6.06 6.12 -20.90
C TYR A 231 -6.41 6.45 -19.44
N TYR A 232 -5.92 5.66 -18.48
CA TYR A 232 -6.25 5.86 -17.07
C TYR A 232 -5.64 7.16 -16.52
N VAL A 233 -4.37 7.43 -16.84
CA VAL A 233 -3.65 8.62 -16.38
C VAL A 233 -4.34 9.89 -16.86
N ASN A 234 -4.67 9.98 -18.15
CA ASN A 234 -5.37 11.14 -18.71
C ASN A 234 -6.74 11.34 -18.06
N ARG A 235 -7.50 10.26 -17.83
CA ARG A 235 -8.82 10.34 -17.19
C ARG A 235 -8.73 10.80 -15.73
N VAL A 236 -7.75 10.29 -14.99
CA VAL A 236 -7.51 10.69 -13.60
C VAL A 236 -7.08 12.14 -13.51
N ILE A 237 -6.26 12.63 -14.43
CA ILE A 237 -5.83 14.04 -14.42
C ILE A 237 -6.99 14.98 -14.74
N ASN A 238 -7.77 14.66 -15.78
CA ASN A 238 -9.01 15.38 -16.07
C ASN A 238 -9.98 15.37 -14.88
N TYR A 239 -10.02 14.28 -14.12
CA TYR A 239 -10.78 14.20 -12.87
C TYR A 239 -10.21 15.16 -11.82
N LEU A 240 -8.91 15.08 -11.51
CA LEU A 240 -8.22 15.91 -10.51
C LEU A 240 -8.40 17.42 -10.76
N GLU A 241 -8.34 17.84 -12.02
CA GLU A 241 -8.62 19.22 -12.44
C GLU A 241 -10.06 19.65 -12.10
N LYS A 242 -11.04 18.78 -12.34
CA LYS A 242 -12.47 19.06 -12.06
C LYS A 242 -12.80 19.09 -10.58
N VAL A 243 -12.19 18.23 -9.76
CA VAL A 243 -12.41 18.19 -8.28
C VAL A 243 -11.62 19.25 -7.51
N LYS A 244 -10.96 20.20 -8.21
CA LYS A 244 -10.27 21.36 -7.64
C LYS A 244 -9.02 21.05 -6.81
N TYR A 245 -8.14 20.17 -7.30
CA TYR A 245 -6.71 20.37 -7.04
C TYR A 245 -6.24 21.51 -7.93
N ASP A 246 -6.43 22.74 -7.48
CA ASP A 246 -5.77 23.87 -8.11
C ASP A 246 -4.29 23.85 -7.74
N ALA A 247 -3.49 23.08 -8.48
CA ALA A 247 -2.03 23.12 -8.43
C ALA A 247 -1.47 24.33 -9.22
N THR A 248 -2.34 25.17 -9.80
CA THR A 248 -1.94 26.40 -10.52
C THR A 248 -1.68 27.55 -9.55
N ILE A 249 -2.19 27.48 -8.32
CA ILE A 249 -1.92 28.45 -7.25
C ILE A 249 -0.96 27.87 -6.22
N PHE A 250 0.28 28.35 -6.22
CA PHE A 250 1.28 28.01 -5.22
C PHE A 250 0.77 28.33 -3.80
N GLY A 251 0.58 27.29 -2.97
CA GLY A 251 0.14 27.41 -1.58
C GLY A 251 -1.37 27.28 -1.33
N GLY A 252 -2.18 26.99 -2.37
CA GLY A 252 -3.59 26.61 -2.20
C GLY A 252 -3.78 25.19 -1.63
N PHE A 253 -4.93 24.91 -1.04
CA PHE A 253 -5.31 23.56 -0.59
C PHE A 253 -6.80 23.28 -0.87
N GLY A 254 -7.12 22.02 -1.21
CA GLY A 254 -8.50 21.56 -1.38
C GLY A 254 -9.28 21.47 -0.06
N GLY A 255 -10.57 21.13 -0.09
CA GLY A 255 -11.39 20.95 1.12
C GLY A 255 -12.51 19.93 0.92
N GLY A 256 -13.15 19.49 2.01
CA GLY A 256 -14.33 18.59 1.96
C GLY A 256 -14.08 17.10 2.26
N GLY A 257 -12.85 16.70 2.60
CA GLY A 257 -12.51 15.34 3.03
C GLY A 257 -12.74 15.07 4.53
N GLU A 258 -12.60 13.82 4.95
CA GLU A 258 -12.70 13.38 6.37
C GLU A 258 -11.65 14.04 7.27
N TYR A 259 -10.47 14.35 6.71
CA TYR A 259 -9.39 15.04 7.40
C TYR A 259 -9.36 16.51 6.99
N VAL A 260 -9.19 17.39 7.98
CA VAL A 260 -8.76 18.77 7.74
C VAL A 260 -7.44 18.72 6.98
N VAL A 261 -7.30 19.51 5.92
CA VAL A 261 -6.03 19.56 5.17
C VAL A 261 -4.92 19.95 6.13
N GLN A 262 -3.98 19.02 6.32
CA GLN A 262 -2.77 19.21 7.09
C GLN A 262 -1.63 19.54 6.14
N LYS A 263 -0.94 20.64 6.40
CA LYS A 263 0.24 21.03 5.64
C LYS A 263 1.39 20.12 6.06
N GLY A 264 1.81 19.22 5.18
CA GLY A 264 2.92 18.30 5.45
C GLY A 264 2.49 16.90 5.90
N PHE A 265 1.26 16.46 5.61
CA PHE A 265 0.86 15.08 5.84
C PHE A 265 1.71 14.13 4.97
N GLY A 266 2.64 13.41 5.61
CA GLY A 266 3.71 12.65 4.95
C GLY A 266 3.19 11.62 3.94
N TRP A 267 2.05 10.99 4.23
CA TRP A 267 1.41 10.02 3.35
C TRP A 267 0.97 10.63 2.00
N THR A 268 0.18 11.71 2.02
CA THR A 268 -0.29 12.35 0.78
C THR A 268 0.87 12.92 -0.04
N ASN A 269 1.86 13.52 0.62
CA ASN A 269 3.06 14.02 -0.05
C ASN A 269 3.87 12.88 -0.69
N GLY A 270 4.05 11.76 0.03
CA GLY A 270 4.75 10.59 -0.49
C GLY A 270 4.05 9.99 -1.71
N VAL A 271 2.73 9.80 -1.65
CA VAL A 271 1.94 9.26 -2.77
C VAL A 271 2.01 10.21 -3.97
N VAL A 272 1.85 11.53 -3.77
CA VAL A 272 1.97 12.51 -4.86
C VAL A 272 3.36 12.47 -5.48
N MET A 273 4.43 12.44 -4.68
CA MET A 273 5.79 12.34 -5.20
C MET A 273 6.04 11.03 -5.94
N ALA A 274 5.48 9.91 -5.47
CA ALA A 274 5.55 8.64 -6.18
C ALA A 274 4.83 8.71 -7.54
N LEU A 275 3.65 9.34 -7.60
CA LEU A 275 2.92 9.54 -8.85
C LEU A 275 3.65 10.50 -9.80
N LEU A 276 4.24 11.60 -9.31
CA LEU A 276 5.07 12.48 -10.13
C LEU A 276 6.31 11.76 -10.65
N ASN A 277 6.89 10.86 -9.86
CA ASN A 277 8.02 10.07 -10.33
C ASN A 277 7.62 9.10 -11.46
N LEU A 278 6.44 8.48 -11.38
CA LEU A 278 5.95 7.51 -12.37
C LEU A 278 5.34 8.16 -13.61
N TYR A 279 4.61 9.26 -13.42
CA TYR A 279 3.74 9.86 -14.41
C TYR A 279 4.04 11.34 -14.68
N GLY A 280 5.17 11.87 -14.21
CA GLY A 280 5.50 13.30 -14.32
C GLY A 280 6.07 13.75 -15.66
N ALA A 281 6.17 12.87 -16.66
CA ALA A 281 6.65 13.20 -17.99
C ALA A 281 5.49 13.60 -18.91
N TRP A 282 5.51 14.84 -19.40
CA TRP A 282 4.43 15.44 -20.20
C TRP A 282 4.98 16.27 -21.35
N GLU A 283 4.31 16.24 -22.50
CA GLU A 283 4.52 17.17 -23.61
C GLU A 283 3.19 17.84 -23.98
N GLY A 284 3.08 19.14 -23.69
CA GLY A 284 1.79 19.83 -23.71
C GLY A 284 0.83 19.22 -22.67
N ASP A 285 -0.40 18.93 -23.10
CA ASP A 285 -1.45 18.31 -22.27
C ASP A 285 -1.44 16.77 -22.35
N ASN A 286 -0.42 16.16 -22.97
CA ASN A 286 -0.35 14.72 -23.15
C ASN A 286 0.73 14.11 -22.25
N TYR A 287 0.35 13.06 -21.52
CA TYR A 287 1.29 12.20 -20.81
C TYR A 287 2.25 11.53 -21.80
N ILE A 288 3.53 11.51 -21.47
CA ILE A 288 4.53 10.70 -22.16
C ILE A 288 4.87 9.52 -21.26
N PRO A 289 4.58 8.28 -21.67
CA PRO A 289 5.13 7.10 -21.03
C PRO A 289 6.65 7.15 -21.09
N GLU A 290 7.30 7.41 -19.95
CA GLU A 290 8.70 7.04 -19.79
C GLU A 290 8.76 5.57 -19.33
N ASP A 291 9.87 4.88 -19.62
CA ASP A 291 10.21 3.56 -19.06
C ASP A 291 10.49 3.65 -17.54
N ARG A 292 9.74 4.48 -16.81
CA ARG A 292 9.69 4.59 -15.36
C ARG A 292 8.61 3.63 -14.88
N TYR A 293 9.00 2.36 -14.85
CA TYR A 293 8.13 1.27 -14.44
C TYR A 293 7.46 1.56 -13.09
N PRO A 294 6.16 1.25 -12.90
CA PRO A 294 5.58 1.19 -11.56
C PRO A 294 6.46 0.31 -10.67
N ALA A 295 6.41 0.50 -9.35
CA ALA A 295 7.26 -0.19 -8.36
C ALA A 295 7.10 -1.74 -8.33
N SER A 296 6.54 -2.33 -9.38
CA SER A 296 6.09 -3.70 -9.52
C SER A 296 6.46 -4.34 -10.87
N ILE A 297 7.41 -3.81 -11.66
CA ILE A 297 7.97 -4.59 -12.78
C ILE A 297 9.43 -4.98 -12.54
N SER A 298 9.56 -6.21 -12.04
CA SER A 298 10.66 -7.17 -12.21
C SER A 298 11.99 -6.84 -11.51
N TYR A 299 11.97 -6.95 -10.18
CA TYR A 299 13.15 -7.23 -9.35
C TYR A 299 13.95 -8.44 -9.86
N ILE A 300 13.25 -9.44 -10.42
CA ILE A 300 13.82 -10.68 -10.95
C ILE A 300 14.72 -10.42 -12.16
N SER A 301 14.38 -9.50 -13.06
CA SER A 301 15.24 -9.05 -14.18
C SER A 301 16.53 -8.41 -13.68
N ALA A 302 16.45 -7.49 -12.72
CA ALA A 302 17.62 -6.82 -12.18
C ALA A 302 18.56 -7.81 -11.44
N LEU A 303 18.01 -8.70 -10.60
CA LEU A 303 18.81 -9.71 -9.90
C LEU A 303 19.34 -10.82 -10.81
N SER A 304 18.58 -11.29 -11.80
CA SER A 304 19.09 -12.27 -12.77
C SER A 304 20.24 -11.69 -13.59
N THR A 305 20.17 -10.40 -13.92
CA THR A 305 21.26 -9.64 -14.55
C THR A 305 22.46 -9.51 -13.61
N LEU A 306 22.26 -9.17 -12.33
CA LEU A 306 23.34 -9.07 -11.34
C LEU A 306 23.98 -10.45 -11.04
N ARG A 307 23.20 -11.52 -10.98
CA ARG A 307 23.71 -12.91 -10.86
C ARG A 307 24.54 -13.30 -12.09
N ALA A 308 24.11 -12.92 -13.30
CA ALA A 308 24.86 -13.16 -14.52
C ALA A 308 26.18 -12.35 -14.59
N LEU A 309 26.23 -11.18 -13.95
CA LEU A 309 27.44 -10.35 -13.86
C LEU A 309 28.40 -10.83 -12.76
N ALA A 310 27.89 -11.39 -11.65
CA ALA A 310 28.71 -11.93 -10.57
C ALA A 310 29.33 -13.31 -10.87
N GLN A 311 28.92 -13.97 -11.98
CA GLN A 311 29.46 -15.25 -12.45
C GLN A 311 30.51 -15.10 -13.57
N LYS A 312 30.95 -13.87 -13.89
CA LYS A 312 32.04 -13.57 -14.82
C LYS A 312 33.23 -12.97 -14.09
#